data_AF-A0A950AV82-F1
#
_entry.id   AF-A0A950AV82-F1
#
_cell.length_a   1.000
_cell.length_b   1.000
_cell.length_c   1.000
_cell.angle_alpha   90.00
_cell.angle_beta   90.00
_cell.angle_gamma   90.00
#
_symmetry.space_group_name_H-M   'P 1'
#
loop_
_entity.id
_entity.type
_entity.pdbx_description
1 polymer ?
#
loop_
_entity_poly.entity_id
_entity_poly.type
_entity_poly.pdbx_seq_one_letter_code
_entity_poly.pdbx_strand_id
1 'polypeptide(L)'
;MRQVLFTIPIFGGIKIFGYGVMLVFAFFGSTGLAVWRARREKLDPELFYDMAVWVYLGGLVGARLFYVIQYWGDRVRTIGDAFRV
;
A
#
# COMPACT_ATOMS: atom_id res chain seq x y z
N MET A 1 -19.35 5.76 12.24
CA MET A 1 -18.73 4.75 11.35
C MET A 1 -17.55 4.12 12.08
N ARG A 2 -17.56 2.80 12.32
CA ARG A 2 -16.47 2.11 13.03
C ARG A 2 -15.34 1.82 12.04
N GLN A 3 -14.16 2.40 12.25
CA GLN A 3 -12.99 2.17 11.38
C GLN A 3 -12.33 0.80 11.62
N VAL A 4 -12.62 0.18 12.77
CA VAL A 4 -12.06 -1.11 13.20
C VAL A 4 -13.01 -2.23 12.77
N LEU A 5 -12.54 -3.09 11.88
CA LEU A 5 -13.34 -4.21 11.34
C LEU A 5 -13.32 -5.38 12.32
N PHE A 6 -12.13 -5.76 12.79
CA PHE A 6 -11.93 -6.81 13.78
C PHE A 6 -10.77 -6.43 14.70
N THR A 7 -10.88 -6.76 15.98
CA THR A 7 -9.77 -6.66 16.94
C THR A 7 -9.27 -8.06 17.17
N ILE A 8 -8.03 -8.37 16.75
CA ILE A 8 -7.42 -9.66 17.03
C ILE A 8 -6.80 -9.56 18.44
N PRO A 9 -7.19 -10.40 19.41
CA PRO A 9 -6.69 -10.35 20.78
C PRO A 9 -5.30 -11.02 20.92
N ILE A 10 -4.41 -10.82 19.94
CA ILE A 10 -3.03 -11.31 19.96
C ILE A 10 -2.12 -10.07 20.04
N PHE A 11 -1.10 -10.11 20.91
CA PHE A 11 -0.19 -8.99 21.22
C PHE A 11 -0.90 -7.66 21.62
N GLY A 12 -1.86 -7.72 22.55
CA GLY A 12 -2.43 -6.50 23.15
C GLY A 12 -3.58 -5.83 22.38
N GLY A 13 -4.16 -6.50 21.39
CA GLY A 13 -5.39 -6.06 20.72
C GLY A 13 -5.12 -5.24 19.46
N ILE A 14 -4.48 -5.86 18.47
CA ILE A 14 -4.23 -5.24 17.17
C ILE A 14 -5.59 -4.95 16.51
N LYS A 15 -5.89 -3.66 16.37
CA LYS A 15 -7.07 -3.15 15.69
C LYS A 15 -6.81 -3.19 14.19
N ILE A 16 -7.48 -4.07 13.47
CA ILE A 16 -7.41 -4.10 12.02
C ILE A 16 -8.40 -3.06 11.49
N PHE A 17 -7.85 -2.03 10.85
CA PHE A 17 -8.64 -1.02 10.17
C PHE A 17 -9.20 -1.58 8.86
N GLY A 18 -10.49 -1.35 8.59
CA GLY A 18 -11.13 -1.83 7.36
C GLY A 18 -10.46 -1.30 6.08
N TYR A 19 -9.87 -0.10 6.15
CA TYR A 19 -9.12 0.49 5.04
C TYR A 19 -7.89 -0.34 4.63
N GLY A 20 -7.14 -0.85 5.61
CA GLY A 20 -5.98 -1.71 5.35
C GLY A 20 -6.40 -3.03 4.67
N VAL A 21 -7.53 -3.60 5.10
CA VAL A 21 -8.10 -4.80 4.48
C VAL A 21 -8.48 -4.54 3.03
N MET A 22 -9.14 -3.41 2.75
CA MET A 22 -9.49 -3.03 1.37
C MET A 22 -8.26 -2.84 0.48
N LEU A 23 -7.17 -2.27 1.01
CA LEU A 23 -5.89 -2.14 0.29
C LEU A 23 -5.30 -3.50 -0.09
N VAL A 24 -5.34 -4.47 0.82
CA VAL A 24 -4.87 -5.83 0.55
C VAL A 24 -5.73 -6.49 -0.52
N PHE A 25 -7.06 -6.34 -0.47
CA PHE A 25 -7.95 -6.82 -1.54
C PHE A 25 -7.66 -6.15 -2.88
N ALA A 26 -7.39 -4.84 -2.89
CA ALA A 26 -7.02 -4.12 -4.10
C ALA A 26 -5.68 -4.60 -4.68
N PHE A 27 -4.71 -4.91 -3.81
CA PHE A 27 -3.43 -5.50 -4.21
C PHE A 27 -3.65 -6.84 -4.93
N PHE A 28 -4.25 -7.81 -4.25
CA PHE A 28 -4.47 -9.13 -4.83
C PHE A 28 -5.39 -9.11 -6.05
N GLY A 29 -6.44 -8.29 -6.02
CA GLY A 29 -7.39 -8.17 -7.13
C GLY A 29 -6.74 -7.61 -8.40
N SER A 30 -5.95 -6.55 -8.27
CA SER A 30 -5.30 -5.93 -9.44
C SER A 30 -4.14 -6.78 -9.97
N THR A 31 -3.31 -7.39 -9.11
CA THR A 31 -2.23 -8.29 -9.54
C THR A 31 -2.81 -9.53 -10.22
N GLY A 32 -3.87 -10.12 -9.66
CA GLY A 32 -4.56 -11.26 -10.27
C GLY A 32 -5.13 -10.91 -11.66
N LEU A 33 -5.73 -9.73 -11.80
CA LEU A 33 -6.23 -9.25 -13.10
C LEU A 33 -5.10 -9.01 -14.10
N ALA A 34 -3.99 -8.41 -13.66
CA ALA A 34 -2.82 -8.16 -14.50
C ALA A 34 -2.20 -9.47 -15.01
N VAL A 35 -2.03 -10.46 -14.13
CA VAL A 35 -1.53 -11.79 -14.48
C VAL A 35 -2.50 -12.53 -15.39
N TRP A 36 -3.81 -12.43 -15.14
CA TRP A 36 -4.81 -13.02 -16.02
C TRP A 36 -4.74 -12.44 -17.43
N ARG A 37 -4.58 -11.12 -17.55
CA ARG A 37 -4.35 -10.43 -18.83
C ARG A 37 -3.05 -10.88 -19.49
N ALA A 38 -1.95 -10.94 -18.74
CA ALA A 38 -0.63 -11.36 -19.22
C ALA A 38 -0.66 -12.77 -19.84
N ARG A 39 -1.32 -13.72 -19.17
CA ARG A 39 -1.50 -15.08 -19.68
C ARG A 39 -2.27 -15.13 -21.01
N ARG A 40 -3.28 -14.28 -21.19
CA ARG A 40 -4.04 -14.21 -22.45
C ARG A 40 -3.21 -13.65 -23.59
N GLU A 41 -2.31 -12.72 -23.30
CA GLU A 41 -1.39 -12.11 -24.26
C GLU A 41 -0.09 -12.93 -24.48
N LYS A 42 0.01 -14.13 -23.88
CA LYS A 42 1.21 -15.00 -23.91
C LYS A 42 2.48 -14.32 -23.36
N LEU A 43 2.30 -13.38 -22.44
CA LEU A 43 3.39 -12.76 -21.70
C LEU A 43 3.72 -13.58 -20.45
N ASP A 44 4.97 -13.50 -20.02
CA ASP A 44 5.45 -14.19 -18.82
C ASP A 44 4.78 -13.60 -17.55
N PRO A 45 3.96 -14.38 -16.82
CA PRO A 45 3.33 -13.93 -15.59
C PRO A 45 4.32 -13.56 -14.50
N GLU A 46 5.52 -14.15 -14.49
CA GLU A 46 6.53 -13.93 -13.44
C GLU A 46 6.98 -12.48 -13.40
N LEU A 47 7.19 -11.88 -14.58
CA LEU A 47 7.52 -10.47 -14.71
C LEU A 47 6.43 -9.56 -14.11
N PHE A 48 5.15 -9.92 -14.23
CA PHE A 48 4.06 -9.10 -13.68
C PHE A 48 4.00 -9.16 -12.15
N TYR A 49 4.40 -10.27 -11.53
CA TYR A 49 4.52 -10.34 -10.07
C TYR A 49 5.65 -9.44 -9.57
N ASP A 50 6.82 -9.50 -10.22
CA ASP A 50 7.95 -8.63 -9.90
C ASP A 50 7.59 -7.16 -10.08
N MET A 51 6.96 -6.81 -11.20
CA MET A 51 6.50 -5.46 -11.47
C MET A 51 5.45 -5.00 -10.45
N ALA A 52 4.52 -5.86 -10.05
CA ALA A 52 3.53 -5.50 -9.03
C ALA A 52 4.24 -5.06 -7.74
N VAL A 53 5.18 -5.85 -7.23
CA VAL A 53 5.93 -5.51 -6.01
C VAL A 53 6.61 -4.14 -6.15
N TRP A 54 7.32 -3.90 -7.25
CA TRP A 54 7.99 -2.62 -7.49
C TRP A 54 7.04 -1.43 -7.64
N VAL A 55 5.91 -1.59 -8.33
CA VAL A 55 4.90 -0.54 -8.50
C VAL A 55 4.26 -0.18 -7.15
N TYR A 56 3.97 -1.17 -6.31
CA TYR A 56 3.41 -0.93 -4.98
C TYR A 56 4.40 -0.25 -4.04
N LEU A 57 5.66 -0.69 -4.02
CA LEU A 57 6.71 -0.02 -3.27
C LEU A 57 6.93 1.42 -3.76
N GLY A 58 7.01 1.61 -5.08
CA GLY A 58 7.14 2.93 -5.70
C GLY A 58 5.96 3.85 -5.39
N GLY A 59 4.73 3.32 -5.41
CA GLY A 59 3.53 4.07 -5.05
C GLY A 59 3.50 4.48 -3.58
N LEU A 60 3.90 3.58 -2.67
CA LEU A 60 3.96 3.87 -1.24
C LEU A 60 5.03 4.93 -0.93
N VAL A 61 6.23 4.76 -1.49
CA VAL A 61 7.34 5.73 -1.33
C VAL A 61 6.97 7.06 -1.97
N GLY A 62 6.41 7.05 -3.18
CA GLY A 62 5.96 8.25 -3.89
C GLY A 62 4.88 9.00 -3.13
N ALA A 63 3.88 8.31 -2.57
CA ALA A 63 2.84 8.93 -1.74
C ALA A 63 3.44 9.60 -0.49
N ARG A 64 4.44 8.96 0.14
CA ARG A 64 5.14 9.53 1.29
C ARG A 64 5.99 10.74 0.91
N LEU A 65 6.76 10.65 -0.17
CA LEU A 65 7.54 11.77 -0.69
C LEU A 65 6.63 12.94 -1.07
N PHE A 66 5.50 12.67 -1.72
CA PHE A 66 4.52 13.68 -2.09
C PHE A 66 3.94 14.38 -0.85
N TYR A 67 3.58 13.62 0.20
CA TYR A 67 3.14 14.19 1.47
C TYR A 67 4.20 15.13 2.07
N VAL A 68 5.47 14.69 2.09
CA VAL A 68 6.57 15.49 2.63
C VAL A 68 6.77 16.78 1.84
N ILE A 69 6.73 16.71 0.50
CA ILE A 69 6.87 17.88 -0.37
C ILE A 69 5.69 18.83 -0.19
N GLN A 70 4.45 18.32 -0.10
CA GLN A 70 3.24 19.13 0.00
C GLN A 70 3.14 19.87 1.34
N TYR A 71 3.56 19.24 2.45
CA TYR A 71 3.51 19.81 3.79
C TYR A 71 4.85 20.39 4.27
N TRP A 72 5.79 20.57 3.33
CA TRP A 72 7.08 21.17 3.59
C TRP A 72 6.91 22.64 4.01
N GLY A 73 7.38 22.99 5.20
CA GLY A 73 7.30 24.37 5.74
C GLY A 73 6.19 24.63 6.77
N ASP A 74 5.05 23.95 6.70
CA ASP A 74 3.94 24.11 7.67
C ASP A 74 4.06 23.16 8.86
N ARG A 75 4.38 21.88 8.61
CA ARG A 75 4.43 20.83 9.66
C ARG A 75 5.71 20.00 9.65
N VAL A 76 6.45 20.00 8.54
CA VAL A 76 7.70 19.22 8.37
C VAL A 76 8.85 20.20 8.16
N ARG A 77 9.68 20.41 9.20
CA ARG A 77 10.92 21.21 9.11
C ARG A 77 12.18 20.33 9.11
N THR A 78 12.06 19.05 9.50
CA THR A 78 13.16 18.08 9.57
C THR A 78 12.76 16.77 8.91
N ILE A 79 13.66 16.14 8.13
CA ILE A 79 13.43 14.84 7.47
C ILE A 79 13.03 13.73 8.49
N GLY A 80 13.45 13.88 9.75
CA GLY A 80 13.06 12.98 10.85
C GLY A 80 11.58 13.03 11.27
N ASP A 81 10.85 14.12 10.97
CA ASP A 81 9.42 14.22 11.25
C ASP A 81 8.56 13.61 10.12
N ALA A 82 9.13 13.41 8.93
CA ALA A 82 8.46 12.72 7.82
C ALA A 82 8.09 11.27 8.13
N PHE A 83 8.83 10.63 9.05
CA PHE A 83 8.61 9.26 9.50
C PHE A 83 7.96 9.18 10.89
N ARG A 84 7.75 10.32 11.56
CA ARG A 84 7.03 10.40 12.85
C ARG A 84 5.57 10.81 12.60
N VAL A 85 4.76 9.83 12.19
CA VAL A 85 3.29 9.87 12.24
C VAL A 85 2.81 8.60 12.91
#